data_AF-A0A1V5IB77-F1
#
_entry.id   AF-A0A1V5IB77-F1
#
_cell.length_a   1.000
_cell.length_b   1.000
_cell.length_c   1.000
_cell.angle_alpha   90.00
_cell.angle_beta   90.00
_cell.angle_gamma   90.00
#
_symmetry.space_group_name_H-M   'P 1'
#
loop_
_entity.id
_entity.type
_entity.pdbx_description
1 polymer ?
#
loop_
_entity_poly.entity_id
_entity_poly.type
_entity_poly.pdbx_seq_one_letter_code
_entity_poly.pdbx_strand_id
1 'polypeptide(L)'
;MVSKTIQYSDGKQEIVDLPIDFAAGTILSITKKRDGGIVASFVGAPGEGYLQLESGGISGLAGDGKIRVKVDITILSACNAAKTMTLYVYGTGAPPYMASLELYGNEIADGTIETGDAQVLGTVGDVWLGISVNEGIYVRIDNAMYSIDSGATWNYTADGNCSSGSFVSDHAYGWVKKEDGVTATFASGGIEIV
;
A
#
# COMPACT_ATOMS: atom_id res chain seq x y z
N MET A 1 28.04 22.90 -1.44
CA MET A 1 27.87 22.22 -0.14
C MET A 1 26.65 22.82 0.51
N VAL A 2 25.68 22.00 0.89
CA VAL A 2 24.45 22.41 1.58
C VAL A 2 24.42 21.70 2.93
N SER A 3 24.37 22.45 4.02
CA SER A 3 24.31 21.87 5.35
C SER A 3 22.90 21.35 5.64
N LYS A 4 22.80 20.06 6.02
CA LYS A 4 21.54 19.39 6.35
C LYS A 4 21.67 18.63 7.67
N THR A 5 20.59 18.62 8.44
CA THR A 5 20.47 17.73 9.60
C THR A 5 19.98 16.37 9.12
N ILE A 6 20.77 15.33 9.35
CA ILE A 6 20.37 13.93 9.15
C ILE A 6 19.96 13.36 10.49
N GLN A 7 18.87 12.60 10.49
CA GLN A 7 18.47 11.76 11.62
C GLN A 7 18.75 10.31 11.29
N TYR A 8 19.52 9.64 12.14
CA TYR A 8 19.81 8.21 12.07
C TYR A 8 18.67 7.40 12.69
N SER A 9 18.62 6.09 12.41
CA SER A 9 17.59 5.18 12.92
C SER A 9 17.60 5.02 14.45
N ASP A 10 18.72 5.32 15.10
CA ASP A 10 18.86 5.34 16.56
C ASP A 10 18.43 6.68 17.20
N GLY A 11 17.89 7.60 16.41
CA GLY A 11 17.45 8.93 16.85
C GLY A 11 18.57 9.96 16.96
N LYS A 12 19.84 9.59 16.72
CA LYS A 12 20.94 10.54 16.66
C LYS A 12 20.72 11.52 15.51
N GLN A 13 21.05 12.79 15.74
CA GLN A 13 21.07 13.80 14.70
C GLN A 13 22.49 14.30 14.44
N GLU A 14 22.82 14.56 13.18
CA GLU A 14 24.12 15.11 12.77
C GLU A 14 23.92 16.13 11.66
N ILE A 15 24.65 17.24 11.74
CA ILE A 15 24.74 18.20 10.65
C ILE A 15 25.86 17.73 9.72
N VAL A 16 25.53 17.53 8.45
CA VAL A 16 26.50 17.22 7.42
C VAL A 16 26.40 18.20 6.25
N ASP A 17 27.51 18.40 5.57
CA ASP A 17 27.56 19.16 4.33
C ASP A 17 27.44 18.20 3.14
N LEU A 18 26.31 18.28 2.44
CA LEU A 18 26.04 17.46 1.26
C LEU A 18 26.49 18.20 -0.01
N PRO A 19 26.96 17.45 -1.04
CA PRO A 19 27.41 18.05 -2.29
C PRO A 19 26.27 18.73 -3.06
N ILE A 20 25.04 18.24 -2.91
CA ILE A 20 23.81 18.77 -3.49
C ILE A 20 22.69 18.83 -2.44
N ASP A 21 21.65 19.59 -2.72
CA ASP A 21 20.45 19.64 -1.88
C ASP A 21 19.57 18.40 -2.08
N PHE A 22 18.97 17.90 -1.00
CA PHE A 22 18.03 16.78 -1.00
C PHE A 22 16.78 17.17 -0.21
N ALA A 23 15.61 16.71 -0.66
CA ALA A 23 14.34 16.97 0.00
C ALA A 23 14.29 16.33 1.40
N ALA A 24 13.64 16.99 2.35
CA ALA A 24 13.46 16.45 3.70
C ALA A 24 12.64 15.14 3.63
N GLY A 25 13.14 14.07 4.24
CA GLY A 25 12.55 12.72 4.16
C GLY A 25 13.18 11.80 3.12
N THR A 26 14.11 12.30 2.29
CA THR A 26 14.89 11.47 1.37
C THR A 26 15.73 10.47 2.16
N ILE A 27 15.64 9.19 1.80
CA ILE A 27 16.51 8.16 2.37
C ILE A 27 17.82 8.19 1.58
N LEU A 28 18.91 8.33 2.32
CA LEU A 28 20.26 8.39 1.76
C LEU A 28 21.12 7.29 2.40
N SER A 29 21.94 6.65 1.58
CA SER A 29 23.07 5.86 2.06
C SER A 29 24.27 6.79 2.16
N ILE A 30 24.87 6.87 3.34
CA ILE A 30 25.93 7.82 3.63
C ILE A 30 27.17 7.07 4.08
N THR A 31 28.25 7.25 3.32
CA THR A 31 29.57 6.75 3.67
C THR A 31 30.49 7.92 4.00
N LYS A 32 31.00 7.94 5.22
CA LYS A 32 32.02 8.90 5.66
C LYS A 32 33.40 8.33 5.37
N LYS A 33 34.17 9.02 4.53
CA LYS A 33 35.56 8.66 4.23
C LYS A 33 36.47 9.09 5.39
N ARG A 34 37.62 8.43 5.51
CA ARG A 34 38.64 8.73 6.54
C ARG A 34 39.22 10.15 6.42
N ASP A 35 39.19 10.74 5.22
CA ASP A 35 39.62 12.11 4.94
C ASP A 35 38.56 13.17 5.28
N GLY A 36 37.40 12.76 5.82
CA GLY A 36 36.28 13.64 6.14
C GLY A 36 35.33 13.87 4.96
N GLY A 37 35.63 13.35 3.76
CA GLY A 37 34.73 13.42 2.61
C GLY A 37 33.47 12.58 2.82
N ILE A 38 32.35 13.08 2.29
CA ILE A 38 31.06 12.38 2.37
C ILE A 38 30.66 11.89 0.98
N VAL A 39 30.30 10.62 0.88
CA VAL A 39 29.57 10.07 -0.27
C VAL A 39 28.14 9.83 0.18
N ALA A 40 27.21 10.57 -0.42
CA ALA A 40 25.79 10.33 -0.28
C ALA A 40 25.27 9.70 -1.57
N SER A 41 24.63 8.55 -1.46
CA SER A 41 23.91 7.90 -2.54
C SER A 41 22.42 7.98 -2.24
N PHE A 42 21.65 8.37 -3.26
CA PHE A 42 20.20 8.35 -3.19
C PHE A 42 19.70 6.91 -3.01
N VAL A 43 18.83 6.70 -2.01
CA VAL A 43 18.18 5.42 -1.76
C VAL A 43 16.68 5.51 -2.03
N GLY A 44 16.07 6.70 -1.83
CA GLY A 44 14.68 6.98 -2.20
C GLY A 44 14.27 8.41 -1.86
N ALA A 45 13.26 8.96 -2.55
CA ALA A 45 12.70 10.28 -2.29
C ALA A 45 11.45 10.16 -1.41
N PRO A 46 11.05 11.22 -0.68
CA PRO A 46 9.69 11.34 -0.18
C PRO A 46 8.88 12.00 -1.28
N GLY A 47 8.47 11.26 -2.31
CA GLY A 47 7.65 11.86 -3.36
C GLY A 47 6.17 11.96 -2.99
N GLU A 48 5.47 12.70 -3.85
CA GLU A 48 4.01 12.87 -3.91
C GLU A 48 3.40 11.81 -4.83
N GLY A 49 3.80 10.54 -4.67
CA GLY A 49 3.22 9.41 -5.39
C GLY A 49 2.17 8.67 -4.57
N TYR A 50 1.19 8.09 -5.26
CA TYR A 50 0.42 6.97 -4.73
C TYR A 50 0.23 5.91 -5.78
N LEU A 51 0.07 4.67 -5.32
CA LEU A 51 -0.32 3.54 -6.12
C LEU A 51 -1.76 3.18 -5.79
N GLN A 52 -2.58 3.01 -6.82
CA GLN A 52 -3.90 2.40 -6.68
C GLN A 52 -3.94 1.03 -7.35
N LEU A 53 -4.26 0.00 -6.55
CA LEU A 53 -4.49 -1.37 -6.98
C LEU A 53 -5.94 -1.76 -6.74
N GLU A 54 -6.49 -2.57 -7.63
CA GLU A 54 -7.83 -3.10 -7.50
C GLU A 54 -7.83 -4.60 -7.76
N SER A 55 -8.52 -5.34 -6.90
CA SER A 55 -8.71 -6.78 -7.06
C SER A 55 -9.63 -7.07 -8.24
N GLY A 56 -9.67 -8.34 -8.65
CA GLY A 56 -10.74 -8.74 -9.55
C GLY A 56 -12.12 -8.66 -8.91
N GLY A 57 -13.16 -8.63 -9.76
CA GLY A 57 -14.55 -8.39 -9.36
C GLY A 57 -15.08 -9.46 -8.38
N ILE A 58 -15.72 -9.00 -7.31
CA ILE A 58 -16.41 -9.81 -6.31
C ILE A 58 -17.86 -9.96 -6.79
N SER A 59 -18.18 -11.15 -7.32
CA SER A 59 -19.49 -11.48 -7.86
C SER A 59 -20.34 -12.27 -6.87
N GLY A 60 -21.65 -12.38 -7.15
CA GLY A 60 -22.58 -13.20 -6.36
C GLY A 60 -23.14 -12.52 -5.11
N LEU A 61 -22.94 -11.21 -4.96
CA LEU A 61 -23.68 -10.41 -3.98
C LEU A 61 -25.15 -10.37 -4.42
N ALA A 62 -26.06 -10.93 -3.61
CA ALA A 62 -27.49 -10.98 -3.90
C ALA A 62 -28.27 -10.06 -2.96
N GLY A 63 -29.05 -9.13 -3.50
CA GLY A 63 -29.94 -8.23 -2.75
C GLY A 63 -29.21 -7.17 -1.91
N ASP A 64 -29.95 -6.61 -0.94
CA ASP A 64 -29.39 -5.71 0.07
C ASP A 64 -28.50 -6.52 1.03
N GLY A 65 -27.19 -6.47 0.79
CA GLY A 65 -26.19 -7.29 1.49
C GLY A 65 -25.19 -6.45 2.27
N LYS A 66 -24.27 -7.11 2.96
CA LYS A 66 -23.10 -6.46 3.54
C LYS A 66 -21.85 -7.07 2.97
N ILE A 67 -20.84 -6.25 2.73
CA ILE A 67 -19.52 -6.71 2.35
C ILE A 67 -18.47 -6.12 3.29
N ARG A 68 -17.48 -6.94 3.61
CA ARG A 68 -16.27 -6.53 4.30
C ARG A 68 -15.06 -7.02 3.53
N VAL A 69 -13.99 -6.24 3.50
CA VAL A 69 -12.73 -6.63 2.86
C VAL A 69 -11.59 -6.57 3.85
N LYS A 70 -10.59 -7.43 3.64
CA LYS A 70 -9.34 -7.40 4.39
C LYS A 70 -8.16 -7.79 3.54
N VAL A 71 -6.98 -7.33 3.94
CA VAL A 71 -5.70 -7.76 3.39
C VAL A 71 -4.76 -8.16 4.51
N ASP A 72 -4.02 -9.24 4.29
CA ASP A 72 -2.87 -9.57 5.14
C ASP A 72 -1.63 -8.95 4.51
N ILE A 73 -0.83 -8.29 5.34
CA ILE A 73 0.35 -7.55 4.91
C ILE A 73 1.60 -7.94 5.69
N THR A 74 2.73 -7.93 4.99
CA THR A 74 4.07 -8.02 5.54
C THR A 74 4.82 -6.71 5.25
N ILE A 75 5.47 -6.13 6.26
CA ILE A 75 6.29 -4.93 6.13
C ILE A 75 7.67 -5.29 5.60
N LEU A 76 8.07 -4.65 4.50
CA LEU A 76 9.39 -4.80 3.92
C LEU A 76 10.35 -3.73 4.45
N SER A 77 9.85 -2.51 4.65
CA SER A 77 10.58 -1.38 5.25
C SER A 77 9.61 -0.27 5.66
N ALA A 78 9.91 0.46 6.73
CA ALA A 78 9.10 1.57 7.22
C ALA A 78 9.80 2.92 7.00
N CYS A 79 9.08 3.91 6.48
CA CYS A 79 9.51 5.30 6.48
C CYS A 79 9.21 5.93 7.85
N ASN A 80 10.14 6.72 8.40
CA ASN A 80 9.98 7.43 9.68
C ASN A 80 8.96 8.59 9.64
N ALA A 81 8.27 8.79 8.53
CA ALA A 81 7.25 9.82 8.35
C ALA A 81 5.86 9.17 8.29
N ALA A 82 4.86 9.86 8.85
CA ALA A 82 3.47 9.45 8.72
C ALA A 82 3.07 9.43 7.22
N LYS A 83 2.87 8.23 6.69
CA LYS A 83 2.37 7.93 5.34
C LYS A 83 1.15 7.04 5.45
N THR A 84 0.24 7.12 4.49
CA THR A 84 -1.06 6.45 4.57
C THR A 84 -1.18 5.29 3.60
N MET A 85 -1.64 4.15 4.11
CA MET A 85 -2.25 3.08 3.31
C MET A 85 -3.76 3.06 3.59
N THR A 86 -4.56 3.00 2.53
CA THR A 86 -6.02 2.95 2.59
C THR A 86 -6.54 1.69 1.92
N LEU A 87 -7.21 0.84 2.70
CA LEU A 87 -8.04 -0.25 2.17
C LEU A 87 -9.47 0.24 2.00
N TYR A 88 -10.11 -0.04 0.87
CA TYR A 88 -11.51 0.32 0.63
C TYR A 88 -12.22 -0.73 -0.24
N VAL A 89 -13.55 -0.66 -0.25
CA VAL A 89 -14.40 -1.43 -1.16
C VAL A 89 -15.25 -0.46 -1.95
N TYR A 90 -15.47 -0.73 -3.24
CA TYR A 90 -16.27 0.14 -4.09
C TYR A 90 -16.98 -0.67 -5.17
N GLY A 91 -18.08 -0.15 -5.72
CA GLY A 91 -18.87 -0.83 -6.75
C GLY A 91 -19.64 0.18 -7.59
N THR A 92 -20.30 -0.28 -8.64
CA THR A 92 -21.19 0.59 -9.44
C THR A 92 -22.53 0.77 -8.73
N GLY A 93 -22.84 2.01 -8.30
CA GLY A 93 -24.09 2.34 -7.61
C GLY A 93 -23.91 3.44 -6.57
N ALA A 94 -25.02 4.05 -6.13
CA ALA A 94 -25.01 5.04 -5.05
C ALA A 94 -25.42 4.38 -3.72
N PRO A 95 -24.73 4.64 -2.59
CA PRO A 95 -23.41 5.28 -2.45
C PRO A 95 -22.26 4.26 -2.61
N PRO A 96 -21.05 4.70 -2.99
CA PRO A 96 -19.87 3.84 -2.96
C PRO A 96 -19.62 3.32 -1.54
N TYR A 97 -19.32 2.04 -1.43
CA TYR A 97 -19.21 1.27 -0.19
C TYR A 97 -17.93 1.56 0.58
N MET A 98 -17.68 2.79 0.99
CA MET A 98 -16.39 3.14 1.58
C MET A 98 -16.33 2.80 3.07
N ALA A 99 -15.59 1.75 3.40
CA ALA A 99 -14.99 1.60 4.71
C ALA A 99 -13.48 1.68 4.52
N SER A 100 -12.84 2.67 5.16
CA SER A 100 -11.42 2.98 5.02
C SER A 100 -10.69 2.82 6.34
N LEU A 101 -9.55 2.12 6.34
CA LEU A 101 -8.57 2.19 7.40
C LEU A 101 -7.36 2.95 6.87
N GLU A 102 -6.99 4.03 7.53
CA GLU A 102 -5.75 4.78 7.29
C GLU A 102 -4.71 4.31 8.32
N LEU A 103 -3.62 3.72 7.83
CA LEU A 103 -2.48 3.38 8.68
C LEU A 103 -1.35 4.37 8.45
N TYR A 104 -0.84 4.95 9.54
CA TYR A 104 0.32 5.82 9.49
C TYR A 104 1.61 5.01 9.50
N GLY A 105 2.59 5.40 8.68
CA GLY A 105 3.94 4.80 8.56
C GLY A 105 4.68 4.44 9.85
N ASN A 106 4.30 5.01 11.00
CA ASN A 106 4.87 4.69 12.32
C ASN A 106 4.13 3.55 13.07
N GLU A 107 2.93 3.18 12.61
CA GLU A 107 2.04 2.18 13.21
C GLU A 107 1.83 0.95 12.30
N ILE A 108 2.40 0.95 11.09
CA ILE A 108 2.27 -0.19 10.17
C ILE A 108 3.15 -1.34 10.68
N ALA A 109 2.52 -2.36 11.23
CA ALA A 109 3.12 -3.62 11.62
C ALA A 109 2.60 -4.74 10.72
N ASP A 110 3.32 -5.87 10.66
CA ASP A 110 2.80 -7.09 10.04
C ASP A 110 1.42 -7.42 10.64
N GLY A 111 0.47 -7.77 9.78
CA GLY A 111 -0.87 -8.10 10.26
C GLY A 111 -1.96 -7.98 9.22
N THR A 112 -3.18 -7.93 9.72
CA THR A 112 -4.39 -7.89 8.90
C THR A 112 -5.02 -6.50 8.98
N ILE A 113 -5.24 -5.89 7.81
CA ILE A 113 -6.03 -4.67 7.67
C ILE A 113 -7.43 -5.07 7.23
N GLU A 114 -8.44 -4.67 7.98
CA GLU A 114 -9.84 -5.05 7.75
C GLU A 114 -10.75 -3.82 7.80
N THR A 115 -11.73 -3.76 6.90
CA THR A 115 -12.74 -2.71 6.90
C THR A 115 -13.91 -3.02 7.84
N GLY A 116 -14.79 -2.04 8.10
CA GLY A 116 -16.13 -2.32 8.63
C GLY A 116 -17.06 -2.96 7.58
N ASP A 117 -18.28 -3.31 8.00
CA ASP A 117 -19.35 -3.71 7.08
C ASP A 117 -19.77 -2.53 6.21
N ALA A 118 -19.70 -2.69 4.90
CA ALA A 118 -20.29 -1.78 3.95
C ALA A 118 -21.61 -2.36 3.38
N GLN A 119 -22.67 -1.55 3.40
CA GLN A 119 -24.01 -1.95 2.97
C GLN A 119 -24.13 -1.92 1.46
N VAL A 120 -24.32 -3.05 0.80
CA VAL A 120 -24.55 -3.17 -0.64
C VAL A 120 -26.03 -2.94 -0.94
N LEU A 121 -26.38 -1.81 -1.57
CA LEU A 121 -27.74 -1.42 -1.94
C LEU A 121 -27.99 -1.66 -3.43
N GLY A 122 -28.93 -2.57 -3.73
CA GLY A 122 -29.31 -2.90 -5.10
C GLY A 122 -28.24 -3.70 -5.88
N THR A 123 -28.67 -4.79 -6.51
CA THR A 123 -27.78 -5.65 -7.31
C THR A 123 -27.86 -5.35 -8.79
N VAL A 124 -26.81 -4.76 -9.38
CA VAL A 124 -26.48 -5.07 -10.80
C VAL A 124 -25.01 -4.78 -11.19
N GLY A 125 -24.04 -4.87 -10.29
CA GLY A 125 -22.63 -4.68 -10.70
C GLY A 125 -21.61 -5.31 -9.78
N ASP A 126 -20.42 -5.51 -10.33
CA ASP A 126 -19.27 -6.03 -9.60
C ASP A 126 -18.84 -5.04 -8.51
N VAL A 127 -18.34 -5.59 -7.42
CA VAL A 127 -17.71 -4.86 -6.32
C VAL A 127 -16.23 -5.21 -6.31
N TRP A 128 -15.37 -4.25 -5.98
CA TRP A 128 -13.93 -4.41 -5.99
C TRP A 128 -13.33 -4.02 -4.64
N LEU A 129 -12.30 -4.75 -4.23
CA LEU A 129 -11.40 -4.35 -3.16
C LEU A 129 -10.35 -3.43 -3.77
N GLY A 130 -10.23 -2.22 -3.25
CA GLY A 130 -9.23 -1.25 -3.66
C GLY A 130 -8.20 -1.01 -2.56
N ILE A 131 -6.95 -0.83 -2.97
CA ILE A 131 -5.83 -0.48 -2.10
C ILE A 131 -5.19 0.78 -2.66
N SER A 132 -5.04 1.79 -1.82
CA SER A 132 -4.23 2.98 -2.12
C SER A 132 -3.04 3.04 -1.17
N VAL A 133 -1.84 3.18 -1.71
CA VAL A 133 -0.60 3.23 -0.93
C VAL A 133 0.18 4.48 -1.30
N ASN A 134 0.45 5.35 -0.33
CA ASN A 134 1.33 6.49 -0.56
C ASN A 134 2.79 6.06 -0.68
N GLU A 135 3.55 6.84 -1.44
CA GLU A 135 4.99 6.69 -1.55
C GLU A 135 5.69 6.75 -0.19
N GLY A 136 6.66 5.86 0.00
CA GLY A 136 7.40 5.67 1.24
C GLY A 136 6.87 4.54 2.12
N ILE A 137 5.81 3.83 1.71
CA ILE A 137 5.35 2.61 2.37
C ILE A 137 5.86 1.41 1.55
N TYR A 138 6.66 0.55 2.18
CA TYR A 138 7.21 -0.64 1.55
C TYR A 138 6.56 -1.88 2.18
N VAL A 139 5.61 -2.48 1.47
CA VAL A 139 4.77 -3.58 1.97
C VAL A 139 4.62 -4.67 0.93
N ARG A 140 4.37 -5.88 1.40
CA ARG A 140 3.86 -6.98 0.59
C ARG A 140 2.41 -7.24 0.98
N ILE A 141 1.52 -7.27 -0.01
CA ILE A 141 0.18 -7.82 0.14
C ILE A 141 0.31 -9.34 -0.02
N ASP A 142 0.13 -10.07 1.09
CA ASP A 142 0.21 -11.53 1.09
C ASP A 142 -1.11 -12.13 0.58
N ASN A 143 -2.22 -11.61 1.11
CA ASN A 143 -3.55 -12.08 0.80
C ASN A 143 -4.56 -10.93 0.71
N ALA A 144 -5.58 -11.09 -0.12
CA ALA A 144 -6.74 -10.22 -0.18
C ALA A 144 -8.04 -11.03 -0.18
N MET A 145 -8.92 -10.68 0.75
CA MET A 145 -10.12 -11.46 1.05
C MET A 145 -11.34 -10.56 1.25
N TYR A 146 -12.50 -11.17 1.10
CA TYR A 146 -13.79 -10.56 1.37
C TYR A 146 -14.71 -11.49 2.18
N SER A 147 -15.67 -10.88 2.87
CA SER A 147 -16.73 -11.57 3.61
C SER A 147 -18.08 -10.95 3.28
N ILE A 148 -19.10 -11.79 3.14
CA ILE A 148 -20.51 -11.42 2.91
C ILE A 148 -21.41 -11.71 4.11
N ASP A 149 -20.81 -12.17 5.21
CA ASP A 149 -21.45 -12.59 6.45
C ASP A 149 -20.84 -11.87 7.67
N SER A 150 -20.48 -10.60 7.47
CA SER A 150 -19.93 -9.70 8.50
C SER A 150 -18.67 -10.22 9.21
N GLY A 151 -17.82 -10.92 8.46
CA GLY A 151 -16.51 -11.42 8.91
C GLY A 151 -16.50 -12.85 9.44
N ALA A 152 -17.62 -13.58 9.37
CA ALA A 152 -17.68 -14.97 9.84
C ALA A 152 -16.96 -15.94 8.90
N THR A 153 -17.07 -15.73 7.58
CA THR A 153 -16.38 -16.50 6.53
C THR A 153 -15.63 -15.56 5.61
N TRP A 154 -14.39 -15.94 5.27
CA TRP A 154 -13.52 -15.18 4.37
C TRP A 154 -13.20 -15.97 3.11
N ASN A 155 -13.36 -15.31 1.97
CA ASN A 155 -13.06 -15.86 0.65
C ASN A 155 -12.01 -15.00 -0.03
N TYR A 156 -11.11 -15.59 -0.81
CA TYR A 156 -10.17 -14.82 -1.62
C TYR A 156 -10.90 -14.07 -2.73
N THR A 157 -10.48 -12.83 -3.01
CA THR A 157 -10.83 -12.17 -4.27
C THR A 157 -10.24 -12.96 -5.46
N ALA A 158 -10.63 -12.64 -6.69
CA ALA A 158 -9.96 -13.21 -7.85
C ALA A 158 -8.46 -12.90 -7.80
N ASP A 159 -7.63 -13.96 -7.85
CA ASP A 159 -6.19 -13.94 -7.59
C ASP A 159 -5.77 -13.25 -6.27
N GLY A 160 -6.63 -13.32 -5.24
CA GLY A 160 -6.37 -12.72 -3.93
C GLY A 160 -5.22 -13.35 -3.15
N ASN A 161 -4.73 -14.51 -3.58
CA ASN A 161 -3.51 -15.16 -3.08
C ASN A 161 -2.26 -14.81 -3.94
N CYS A 162 -2.41 -13.87 -4.89
CA CYS A 162 -1.35 -13.36 -5.75
C CYS A 162 -0.60 -14.44 -6.56
N SER A 163 -1.30 -15.47 -7.03
CA SER A 163 -0.73 -16.64 -7.69
C SER A 163 -0.55 -16.53 -9.20
N SER A 164 -1.27 -15.62 -9.86
CA SER A 164 -1.19 -15.43 -11.32
C SER A 164 0.15 -14.85 -11.78
N GLY A 165 0.82 -14.10 -10.89
CA GLY A 165 2.15 -13.54 -11.12
C GLY A 165 2.21 -12.31 -12.02
N SER A 166 1.07 -11.68 -12.36
CA SER A 166 1.07 -10.46 -13.18
C SER A 166 -0.17 -9.59 -13.00
N PHE A 167 -0.01 -8.27 -13.16
CA PHE A 167 -1.15 -7.37 -13.27
C PHE A 167 -1.84 -7.56 -14.62
N VAL A 168 -3.17 -7.49 -14.59
CA VAL A 168 -4.04 -7.57 -15.77
C VAL A 168 -4.64 -6.20 -16.10
N SER A 169 -5.15 -6.05 -17.31
CA SER A 169 -5.83 -4.82 -17.75
C SER A 169 -7.31 -4.78 -17.39
N ASP A 170 -7.87 -5.89 -16.96
CA ASP A 170 -9.31 -6.08 -16.75
C ASP A 170 -9.54 -6.83 -15.43
N HIS A 171 -10.40 -6.26 -14.58
CA HIS A 171 -10.75 -6.78 -13.26
C HIS A 171 -11.45 -8.14 -13.31
N ALA A 172 -11.95 -8.59 -14.46
CA ALA A 172 -12.48 -9.95 -14.59
C ALA A 172 -11.40 -11.03 -14.39
N TYR A 173 -10.11 -10.69 -14.56
CA TYR A 173 -9.03 -11.68 -14.63
C TYR A 173 -8.00 -11.60 -13.49
N GLY A 174 -8.14 -10.67 -12.55
CA GLY A 174 -7.21 -10.51 -11.42
C GLY A 174 -6.96 -9.05 -11.06
N TRP A 175 -5.74 -8.77 -10.59
CA TRP A 175 -5.35 -7.44 -10.10
C TRP A 175 -5.06 -6.45 -11.22
N VAL A 176 -5.64 -5.27 -11.12
CA VAL A 176 -5.41 -4.15 -12.04
C VAL A 176 -4.69 -3.02 -11.32
N LYS A 177 -3.69 -2.43 -11.98
CA LYS A 177 -3.05 -1.19 -11.55
C LYS A 177 -3.78 0.00 -12.20
N LYS A 178 -4.34 0.91 -11.41
CA LYS A 178 -5.11 2.07 -11.92
C LYS A 178 -4.28 3.33 -12.06
N GLU A 179 -3.48 3.61 -11.03
CA GLU A 179 -2.64 4.80 -10.97
C GLU A 179 -1.27 4.41 -10.43
N ASP A 180 -0.24 5.06 -10.96
CA ASP A 180 1.15 4.67 -10.77
C ASP A 180 2.02 5.86 -10.40
N GLY A 181 2.24 6.04 -9.10
CA GLY A 181 3.28 6.90 -8.54
C GLY A 181 4.33 6.14 -7.71
N VAL A 182 4.17 4.82 -7.54
CA VAL A 182 5.00 3.94 -6.71
C VAL A 182 5.09 2.57 -7.42
N THR A 183 6.22 1.87 -7.30
CA THR A 183 6.42 0.62 -8.03
C THR A 183 5.69 -0.52 -7.33
N ALA A 184 5.08 -1.40 -8.12
CA ALA A 184 4.57 -2.66 -7.61
C ALA A 184 4.89 -3.80 -8.57
N THR A 185 5.19 -4.97 -8.00
CA THR A 185 5.54 -6.18 -8.74
C THR A 185 4.98 -7.40 -8.02
N PHE A 186 4.63 -8.43 -8.78
CA PHE A 186 4.38 -9.74 -8.19
C PHE A 186 5.72 -10.34 -7.75
N ALA A 187 5.81 -10.70 -6.48
CA ALA A 187 6.92 -11.45 -5.91
C ALA A 187 6.45 -12.83 -5.44
N SER A 188 7.38 -13.66 -5.00
CA SER A 188 7.05 -14.99 -4.51
C SER A 188 6.12 -14.90 -3.29
N GLY A 189 4.83 -15.16 -3.50
CA GLY A 189 3.82 -15.21 -2.45
C GLY A 189 3.13 -13.88 -2.11
N GLY A 190 3.17 -12.88 -3.00
CA GLY A 190 2.43 -11.63 -2.78
C GLY A 190 2.69 -10.55 -3.83
N ILE A 191 2.04 -9.41 -3.66
CA ILE A 191 2.33 -8.18 -4.42
C ILE A 191 3.23 -7.30 -3.56
N GLU A 192 4.47 -7.08 -3.98
CA GLU A 192 5.40 -6.16 -3.32
C GLU A 192 5.24 -4.76 -3.89
N ILE A 193 5.11 -3.77 -2.99
CA ILE A 193 4.98 -2.35 -3.28
C ILE A 193 6.20 -1.65 -2.68
N VAL A 194 6.94 -0.89 -3.51
CA VAL A 194 8.20 -0.21 -3.16
C VAL A 194 8.29 1.20 -3.74
#